data_AF-A0A7V5PB03-F1
#
_entry.id   AF-A0A7V5PB03-F1
#
_cell.length_a   1.000
_cell.length_b   1.000
_cell.length_c   1.000
_cell.angle_alpha   90.00
_cell.angle_beta   90.00
_cell.angle_gamma   90.00
#
_symmetry.space_group_name_H-M   'P 1'
#
loop_
_entity.id
_entity.type
_entity.pdbx_description
1 polymer ?
#
loop_
_entity_poly.entity_id
_entity_poly.type
_entity_poly.pdbx_seq_one_letter_code
_entity_poly.pdbx_strand_id
1 'polypeptide(L)'
;SSMLLSWLLGTGIGTVLAWFRRRRWTTLATAIATLLHATPTYLVALALMIYLSYTFRVLPSRGPYASHLHPAWNWMFVRSLLTHAILPMLSMVLVWGASWTMSMRSLVLSILGEDYLLHARAKGLSDFTVLKDYVVRNALLPQVAGLSISLGQTLGGAYIIEEPPEQPRLFGLWAG
;
A
#
# COMPACT_ATOMS: atom_id res chain seq x y z
N SER A 1 -10.47 2.53 3.87
CA SER A 1 -10.80 1.46 2.89
C SER A 1 -9.63 1.09 1.97
N SER A 2 -8.80 2.04 1.52
CA SER A 2 -7.61 1.81 0.67
C SER A 2 -6.50 1.00 1.36
N MET A 3 -6.31 1.17 2.67
CA MET A 3 -5.26 0.47 3.43
C MET A 3 -5.46 -1.05 3.46
N LEU A 4 -6.67 -1.53 3.76
CA LEU A 4 -6.98 -2.97 3.77
C LEU A 4 -6.75 -3.60 2.40
N LEU A 5 -7.18 -2.91 1.34
CA LEU A 5 -6.98 -3.36 -0.04
C LEU A 5 -5.48 -3.44 -0.37
N SER A 6 -4.71 -2.41 0.00
CA SER A 6 -3.26 -2.35 -0.23
C SER A 6 -2.52 -3.43 0.56
N TRP A 7 -2.95 -3.71 1.79
CA TRP A 7 -2.38 -4.79 2.60
C TRP A 7 -2.68 -6.16 2.00
N LEU A 8 -3.93 -6.44 1.61
CA LEU A 8 -4.32 -7.71 1.01
C LEU A 8 -3.56 -7.97 -0.30
N LEU A 9 -3.57 -7.00 -1.22
CA LEU A 9 -2.87 -7.10 -2.50
C LEU A 9 -1.36 -7.17 -2.29
N GLY A 10 -0.82 -6.31 -1.42
CA GLY A 10 0.60 -6.24 -1.13
C GLY A 10 1.12 -7.55 -0.55
N THR A 11 0.43 -8.11 0.45
CA THR A 11 0.75 -9.41 1.05
C THR A 11 0.74 -10.52 -0.01
N GLY A 12 -0.33 -10.62 -0.81
CA GLY A 12 -0.43 -11.65 -1.84
C GLY A 12 0.70 -11.56 -2.89
N ILE A 13 0.94 -10.35 -3.42
CA ILE A 13 2.01 -10.09 -4.39
C ILE A 13 3.38 -10.41 -3.76
N GLY A 14 3.63 -9.98 -2.52
CA GLY A 14 4.87 -10.23 -1.79
C GLY A 14 5.16 -11.71 -1.60
N THR A 15 4.15 -12.51 -1.25
CA THR A 15 4.24 -13.97 -1.16
C THR A 15 4.63 -14.59 -2.51
N VAL A 16 3.95 -14.20 -3.60
CA VAL A 16 4.23 -14.72 -4.94
C VAL A 16 5.66 -14.37 -5.38
N LEU A 17 6.09 -13.11 -5.20
CA LEU A 17 7.45 -12.70 -5.54
C LEU A 17 8.50 -13.48 -4.74
N ALA A 18 8.27 -13.70 -3.44
CA ALA A 18 9.20 -14.42 -2.57
C ALA A 18 9.29 -15.90 -2.90
N TRP A 19 8.15 -16.55 -3.16
CA TRP A 19 8.08 -17.96 -3.51
C TRP A 19 8.79 -18.24 -4.85
N PHE A 20 8.54 -17.41 -5.85
CA PHE A 20 9.15 -17.55 -7.18
C PHE A 20 10.49 -16.82 -7.32
N ARG A 21 11.20 -16.51 -6.22
CA ARG A 21 12.44 -15.70 -6.19
C ARG A 21 13.53 -16.11 -7.18
N ARG A 22 13.53 -17.35 -7.65
CA ARG A 22 14.49 -17.89 -8.62
C ARG A 22 14.13 -17.57 -10.08
N ARG A 23 12.96 -17.01 -10.36
CA ARG A 23 12.50 -16.66 -11.71
C ARG A 23 12.93 -15.24 -12.08
N ARG A 24 13.46 -15.05 -13.30
CA ARG A 24 13.96 -13.74 -13.78
C ARG A 24 12.91 -12.61 -13.72
N TRP A 25 11.64 -12.92 -13.98
CA TRP A 25 10.56 -11.94 -13.89
C TRP A 25 10.34 -11.44 -12.45
N THR A 26 10.62 -12.26 -11.43
CA THR A 26 10.53 -11.81 -10.03
C THR A 26 11.62 -10.83 -9.67
N THR A 27 12.81 -10.94 -10.27
CA THR A 27 13.91 -9.98 -10.08
C THR A 27 13.48 -8.60 -10.57
N LEU A 28 12.91 -8.52 -11.77
CA LEU A 28 12.39 -7.27 -12.33
C LEU A 28 11.22 -6.71 -11.51
N ALA A 29 10.24 -7.55 -11.16
CA ALA A 29 9.11 -7.14 -10.35
C ALA A 29 9.54 -6.63 -8.95
N THR A 30 10.52 -7.29 -8.33
CA THR A 30 11.10 -6.85 -7.06
C THR A 30 11.81 -5.51 -7.23
N ALA A 31 12.62 -5.34 -8.28
CA ALA A 31 13.30 -4.06 -8.53
C ALA A 31 12.29 -2.90 -8.72
N ILE A 32 11.23 -3.11 -9.50
CA ILE A 32 10.16 -2.12 -9.67
C ILE A 32 9.49 -1.80 -8.34
N ALA A 33 9.14 -2.82 -7.55
CA ALA A 33 8.52 -2.62 -6.25
C ALA A 33 9.47 -1.91 -5.26
N THR A 34 10.79 -2.15 -5.32
CA THR A 34 11.78 -1.45 -4.50
C THR A 34 11.87 0.01 -4.89
N LEU A 35 11.90 0.31 -6.19
CA LEU A 35 11.91 1.68 -6.68
C LEU A 35 10.65 2.44 -6.27
N LEU A 36 9.49 1.81 -6.40
CA LEU A 36 8.20 2.37 -5.95
C LEU A 36 8.20 2.63 -4.44
N HIS A 37 8.72 1.69 -3.64
CA HIS A 37 8.81 1.83 -2.19
C HIS A 37 9.81 2.91 -1.74
N ALA A 38 10.94 3.04 -2.45
CA ALA A 38 11.97 4.04 -2.14
C ALA A 38 11.58 5.46 -2.57
N THR A 39 10.63 5.59 -3.51
CA THR A 39 10.20 6.89 -4.03
C THR A 39 9.17 7.52 -3.09
N PRO A 40 9.34 8.80 -2.69
CA PRO A 40 8.32 9.53 -1.96
C PRO A 40 6.94 9.47 -2.63
N THR A 41 5.89 9.18 -1.85
CA THR A 41 4.52 8.95 -2.34
C THR A 41 4.00 10.07 -3.25
N TYR A 42 4.31 11.32 -2.93
CA TYR A 42 3.86 12.48 -3.70
C TYR A 42 4.46 12.52 -5.12
N LEU A 43 5.70 12.04 -5.30
CA LEU A 43 6.35 11.96 -6.61
C LEU A 43 5.71 10.90 -7.49
N VAL A 44 5.35 9.75 -6.91
CA VAL A 44 4.63 8.69 -7.63
C VAL A 44 3.24 9.18 -8.04
N ALA A 45 2.54 9.87 -7.14
CA ALA A 45 1.24 10.46 -7.46
C ALA A 45 1.35 11.51 -8.59
N LEU A 46 2.37 12.36 -8.54
CA LEU A 46 2.64 13.36 -9.58
C LEU A 46 2.97 12.70 -10.94
N ALA A 47 3.81 11.67 -10.94
CA ALA A 47 4.14 10.93 -12.15
C ALA A 47 2.89 10.27 -12.76
N LEU A 48 2.06 9.60 -11.95
CA LEU A 48 0.81 9.01 -12.42
C LEU A 48 -0.15 10.07 -13.00
N MET A 49 -0.24 11.23 -12.36
CA MET A 49 -1.04 12.36 -12.87
C MET A 49 -0.52 12.82 -14.23
N ILE A 50 0.79 13.04 -14.39
CA ILE A 50 1.38 13.48 -15.66
C ILE A 50 1.16 12.42 -16.74
N TYR A 51 1.51 11.17 -16.50
CA TYR A 51 1.43 10.14 -17.54
C TYR A 51 -0.02 9.75 -17.86
N LEU A 52 -0.83 9.36 -16.88
CA LEU A 52 -2.18 8.86 -17.16
C LEU A 52 -3.17 9.96 -17.52
N SER A 53 -2.99 11.16 -16.97
CA SER A 53 -3.92 12.25 -17.19
C SER A 53 -3.48 13.24 -18.26
N TYR A 54 -2.22 13.65 -18.25
CA TYR A 54 -1.73 14.65 -19.20
C TYR A 54 -1.24 14.05 -20.52
N THR A 55 -0.44 12.98 -20.45
CA THR A 55 0.14 12.31 -21.63
C THR A 55 -0.88 11.41 -22.33
N PHE A 56 -1.43 10.42 -21.63
CA PHE A 56 -2.33 9.44 -22.22
C PHE A 56 -3.80 9.88 -22.25
N ARG A 57 -4.17 10.89 -21.45
CA ARG A 57 -5.55 11.42 -21.34
C ARG A 57 -6.61 10.34 -21.05
N VAL A 58 -6.20 9.24 -20.42
CA VAL A 58 -7.09 8.12 -20.08
C VAL A 58 -7.90 8.43 -18.83
N LEU A 59 -7.32 9.20 -17.90
CA LEU A 59 -7.94 9.53 -16.62
C LEU A 59 -8.06 11.05 -16.43
N PRO A 60 -9.11 11.52 -15.76
CA PRO A 60 -9.35 12.95 -15.57
C PRO A 60 -8.33 13.59 -14.61
N SER A 61 -7.92 14.82 -14.93
CA SER A 61 -6.80 15.52 -14.25
C SER A 61 -7.21 16.33 -13.02
N ARG A 62 -8.50 16.68 -12.89
CA ARG A 62 -8.97 17.71 -11.95
C ARG A 62 -10.38 17.42 -11.45
N GLY A 63 -10.62 17.72 -10.17
CA GLY A 63 -11.93 17.70 -9.53
C GLY A 63 -12.42 16.31 -9.09
N PRO A 64 -13.38 16.24 -8.15
CA PRO A 64 -14.00 14.97 -7.74
C PRO A 64 -14.99 14.40 -8.79
N TYR A 65 -15.42 15.21 -9.75
CA TYR A 65 -16.30 14.83 -10.86
C TYR A 65 -16.10 15.80 -12.03
N ALA A 66 -16.60 15.44 -13.22
CA ALA A 66 -16.45 16.26 -14.41
C ALA A 66 -17.11 17.64 -14.21
N SER A 67 -16.43 18.71 -14.65
CA SER A 67 -16.81 20.12 -14.41
C SER A 67 -18.17 20.55 -14.98
N HIS A 68 -18.81 19.72 -15.82
CA HIS A 68 -20.13 19.96 -16.39
C HIS A 68 -21.26 19.21 -15.67
N LEU A 69 -20.95 18.43 -14.63
CA LEU A 69 -21.94 17.67 -13.88
C LEU A 69 -22.25 18.36 -12.55
N HIS A 70 -23.53 18.57 -12.27
CA HIS A 70 -23.99 18.99 -10.95
C HIS A 70 -24.16 17.76 -10.03
N PRO A 71 -23.93 17.91 -8.71
CA PRO A 71 -24.18 16.86 -7.73
C PRO A 71 -25.62 16.36 -7.83
N ALA A 72 -25.79 15.12 -8.27
CA ALA A 72 -27.09 14.50 -8.45
C ALA A 72 -26.98 13.00 -8.24
N TRP A 73 -28.02 12.38 -7.68
CA TRP A 73 -28.09 10.92 -7.51
C TRP A 73 -28.45 10.24 -8.84
N ASN A 74 -27.57 10.36 -9.83
CA ASN A 74 -27.72 9.75 -11.14
C ASN A 74 -26.50 8.90 -11.50
N TRP A 75 -26.72 7.91 -12.36
CA TRP A 75 -25.69 6.96 -12.76
C TRP A 75 -24.47 7.63 -13.44
N MET A 76 -24.68 8.72 -14.17
CA MET A 76 -23.59 9.48 -14.83
C MET A 76 -22.68 10.16 -13.80
N PHE A 77 -23.25 10.73 -12.74
CA PHE A 77 -22.53 11.39 -11.65
C PHE A 77 -21.76 10.36 -10.80
N VAL A 78 -22.38 9.23 -10.44
CA VAL A 78 -21.70 8.14 -9.71
C VAL A 78 -20.54 7.56 -10.51
N ARG A 79 -20.72 7.34 -11.82
CA ARG A 79 -19.65 6.89 -12.71
C ARG A 79 -18.51 7.90 -12.79
N SER A 80 -18.83 9.19 -12.89
CA SER A 80 -17.83 10.26 -12.91
C SER A 80 -17.06 10.33 -11.58
N LEU A 81 -17.74 10.18 -10.46
CA LEU A 81 -17.11 10.20 -9.13
C LEU A 81 -16.13 9.03 -8.97
N LEU A 82 -16.53 7.83 -9.40
CA LEU A 82 -15.68 6.65 -9.37
C LEU A 82 -14.46 6.81 -10.28
N THR A 83 -14.59 7.31 -11.50
CA THR A 83 -13.44 7.49 -12.41
C THR A 83 -12.44 8.54 -11.93
N HIS A 84 -12.89 9.59 -11.25
CA HIS A 84 -11.99 10.59 -10.67
C HIS A 84 -11.32 10.07 -9.37
N ALA A 85 -11.94 9.12 -8.66
CA ALA A 85 -11.36 8.47 -7.48
C ALA A 85 -10.31 7.39 -7.82
N ILE A 86 -10.30 6.85 -9.05
CA ILE A 86 -9.35 5.81 -9.46
C ILE A 86 -7.91 6.30 -9.35
N LEU A 87 -7.61 7.52 -9.81
CA LEU A 87 -6.24 8.03 -9.84
C LEU A 87 -5.58 8.11 -8.44
N PRO A 88 -6.21 8.74 -7.42
CA PRO A 88 -5.67 8.75 -6.06
C PRO A 88 -5.70 7.38 -5.38
N MET A 89 -6.68 6.52 -5.69
CA MET A 89 -6.66 5.15 -5.16
C MET A 89 -5.51 4.33 -5.73
N LEU A 90 -5.22 4.46 -7.03
CA LEU A 90 -4.19 3.69 -7.72
C LEU A 90 -2.79 4.14 -7.27
N SER A 91 -2.58 5.45 -7.06
CA SER A 91 -1.32 5.95 -6.48
C SER A 91 -1.10 5.44 -5.05
N MET A 92 -2.15 5.46 -4.21
CA MET A 92 -2.06 4.90 -2.87
C MET A 92 -1.81 3.39 -2.88
N VAL A 93 -2.54 2.63 -3.69
CA VAL A 93 -2.41 1.17 -3.78
C VAL A 93 -1.04 0.77 -4.31
N LEU A 94 -0.47 1.52 -5.26
CA LEU A 94 0.89 1.24 -5.76
C LEU A 94 1.95 1.47 -4.68
N VAL A 95 1.90 2.59 -3.97
CA VAL A 95 2.94 2.93 -2.98
C VAL A 95 2.77 2.11 -1.70
N TRP A 96 1.57 2.11 -1.11
CA TRP A 96 1.30 1.35 0.10
C TRP A 96 1.36 -0.16 -0.17
N GLY A 97 0.87 -0.59 -1.33
CA GLY A 97 0.99 -1.99 -1.76
C GLY A 97 2.44 -2.41 -1.94
N ALA A 98 3.31 -1.57 -2.52
CA ALA A 98 4.74 -1.87 -2.62
C ALA A 98 5.41 -2.06 -1.26
N SER A 99 5.08 -1.23 -0.27
CA SER A 99 5.54 -1.40 1.12
C SER A 99 5.10 -2.73 1.72
N TRP A 100 3.81 -3.06 1.62
CA TRP A 100 3.28 -4.33 2.12
C TRP A 100 3.84 -5.56 1.39
N THR A 101 4.07 -5.43 0.08
CA THR A 101 4.76 -6.43 -0.75
C THR A 101 6.17 -6.68 -0.28
N MET A 102 6.95 -5.64 0.00
CA MET A 102 8.31 -5.79 0.50
C MET A 102 8.37 -6.39 1.89
N SER A 103 7.48 -5.94 2.78
CA SER A 103 7.33 -6.52 4.13
C SER A 103 7.05 -8.02 4.05
N MET A 104 6.00 -8.42 3.33
CA MET A 104 5.63 -9.82 3.21
C MET A 104 6.70 -10.64 2.49
N ARG A 105 7.35 -10.07 1.47
CA ARG A 105 8.46 -10.73 0.78
C ARG A 105 9.60 -11.04 1.73
N SER A 106 9.99 -10.08 2.57
CA SER A 106 11.04 -10.25 3.57
C SER A 106 10.71 -11.38 4.56
N LEU A 107 9.49 -11.38 5.09
CA LEU A 107 8.98 -12.40 6.02
C LEU A 107 8.95 -13.80 5.39
N VAL A 108 8.49 -13.91 4.15
CA VAL A 108 8.48 -15.20 3.45
C VAL A 108 9.90 -15.67 3.16
N LEU A 109 10.82 -14.78 2.78
CA LEU A 109 12.22 -15.15 2.53
C LEU A 109 12.93 -15.61 3.79
N SER A 110 12.68 -15.00 4.95
CA SER A 110 13.24 -15.44 6.23
C SER A 110 12.74 -16.83 6.60
N ILE A 111 11.43 -17.07 6.48
CA ILE A 111 10.83 -18.37 6.79
C ILE A 111 11.32 -19.45 5.83
N LEU A 112 11.46 -19.14 4.54
CA LEU A 112 12.04 -20.07 3.54
C LEU A 112 13.49 -20.48 3.84
N GLY A 113 14.18 -19.78 4.75
CA GLY A 113 15.51 -20.13 5.24
C GLY A 113 15.51 -21.06 6.46
N GLU A 114 14.35 -21.43 6.99
CA GLU A 114 14.26 -22.23 8.22
C GLU A 114 14.27 -23.75 7.97
N ASP A 115 14.98 -24.49 8.83
CA ASP A 115 15.23 -25.93 8.69
C ASP A 115 13.96 -26.79 8.82
N TYR A 116 12.94 -26.31 9.54
CA TYR A 116 11.69 -27.08 9.71
C TYR A 116 10.96 -27.29 8.37
N LEU A 117 11.16 -26.42 7.39
CA LEU A 117 10.60 -26.60 6.04
C LEU A 117 11.29 -27.72 5.28
N LEU A 118 12.57 -27.97 5.57
CA LEU A 118 13.34 -29.09 5.02
C LEU A 118 12.76 -30.42 5.52
N HIS A 119 12.42 -30.51 6.80
CA HIS A 119 11.70 -31.66 7.37
C HIS A 119 10.28 -31.82 6.76
N ALA A 120 9.56 -30.71 6.55
CA ALA A 120 8.24 -30.74 5.92
C ALA A 120 8.29 -31.29 4.48
N ARG A 121 9.31 -30.89 3.70
CA ARG A 121 9.55 -31.42 2.34
C ARG A 121 9.99 -32.89 2.36
N ALA A 122 10.81 -33.29 3.33
CA ALA A 122 11.24 -34.68 3.49
C ALA A 122 10.06 -35.64 3.80
N LYS A 123 8.98 -35.14 4.40
CA LYS A 123 7.72 -35.87 4.58
C LYS A 123 6.89 -36.03 3.29
N GLY A 124 7.36 -35.50 2.16
CA GLY A 124 6.67 -35.59 0.86
C GLY A 124 5.50 -34.62 0.71
N LEU A 125 5.40 -33.59 1.56
CA LEU A 125 4.36 -32.57 1.42
C LEU A 125 4.52 -31.80 0.11
N SER A 126 3.40 -31.52 -0.56
CA SER A 126 3.41 -30.74 -1.80
C SER A 126 3.93 -29.33 -1.56
N ASP A 127 4.59 -28.75 -2.57
CA ASP A 127 5.06 -27.37 -2.55
C ASP A 127 3.95 -26.37 -2.19
N PHE A 128 2.72 -26.63 -2.63
CA PHE A 128 1.56 -25.80 -2.31
C PHE A 128 1.16 -25.90 -0.83
N THR A 129 1.15 -27.12 -0.26
CA THR A 129 0.90 -27.34 1.17
C THR A 129 1.95 -26.65 2.03
N VAL A 130 3.23 -26.78 1.66
CA VAL A 130 4.33 -26.11 2.36
C VAL A 130 4.17 -24.59 2.29
N LEU A 131 3.86 -24.04 1.13
CA LEU A 131 3.64 -22.61 0.97
C LEU A 131 2.46 -22.11 1.82
N LYS A 132 1.29 -22.73 1.70
CA LYS A 132 0.05 -22.25 2.34
C LYS A 132 0.08 -22.44 3.86
N ASP A 133 0.36 -23.66 4.31
CA ASP A 133 0.07 -24.07 5.69
C ASP A 133 1.25 -23.80 6.64
N TYR A 134 2.47 -23.67 6.10
CA TYR A 134 3.68 -23.39 6.87
C TYR A 134 4.18 -21.97 6.61
N VAL A 135 4.53 -21.66 5.37
CA VAL A 135 5.21 -20.40 5.05
C VAL A 135 4.28 -19.19 5.22
N VAL A 136 3.13 -19.18 4.53
CA VAL A 136 2.18 -18.07 4.57
C VAL A 136 1.56 -17.94 5.96
N ARG A 137 1.18 -19.07 6.59
CA ARG A 137 0.62 -19.06 7.93
C ARG A 137 1.57 -18.41 8.96
N ASN A 138 2.86 -18.73 8.89
CA ASN A 138 3.85 -18.15 9.80
C ASN A 138 4.19 -16.70 9.43
N ALA A 139 4.24 -16.37 8.14
CA ALA A 139 4.50 -15.00 7.68
C ALA A 139 3.36 -14.03 8.00
N LEU A 140 2.11 -14.52 8.03
CA LEU A 140 0.94 -13.69 8.30
C LEU A 140 0.89 -13.16 9.73
N LEU A 141 1.47 -13.87 10.71
CA LEU A 141 1.48 -13.45 12.11
C LEU A 141 2.09 -12.04 12.30
N PRO A 142 3.36 -11.79 11.90
CA PRO A 142 3.94 -10.45 11.98
C PRO A 142 3.30 -9.47 10.98
N GLN A 143 2.86 -9.94 9.81
CA GLN A 143 2.24 -9.08 8.79
C GLN A 143 0.89 -8.49 9.25
N VAL A 144 0.10 -9.25 10.01
CA VAL A 144 -1.14 -8.77 10.65
C VAL A 144 -0.84 -7.82 11.80
N ALA A 145 0.20 -8.10 12.60
CA ALA A 145 0.63 -7.17 13.65
C ALA A 145 1.01 -5.80 13.07
N GLY A 146 1.74 -5.78 11.94
CA GLY A 146 2.03 -4.55 11.20
C GLY A 146 0.76 -3.81 10.76
N LEU A 147 -0.27 -4.53 10.29
CA LEU A 147 -1.55 -3.94 9.93
C LEU A 147 -2.24 -3.29 11.14
N SER A 148 -2.22 -3.95 12.31
CA SER A 148 -2.78 -3.39 13.54
C SER A 148 -2.09 -2.08 13.93
N ILE A 149 -0.75 -2.01 13.82
CA ILE A 149 0.02 -0.79 14.08
C ILE A 149 -0.40 0.32 13.12
N SER A 150 -0.45 0.03 11.81
CA SER A 150 -0.85 1.01 10.80
C SER A 150 -2.31 1.48 10.96
N LEU A 151 -3.21 0.61 11.44
CA LEU A 151 -4.59 0.99 11.76
C LEU A 151 -4.60 1.94 12.96
N GLY A 152 -3.84 1.63 14.03
CA GLY A 152 -3.68 2.51 15.18
C GLY A 152 -3.13 3.89 14.81
N GLN A 153 -2.12 3.95 13.93
CA GLN A 153 -1.58 5.20 13.40
C GLN A 153 -2.60 5.99 12.59
N THR A 154 -3.42 5.33 11.78
CA THR A 154 -4.45 6.00 10.97
C THR A 154 -5.55 6.60 11.84
N LEU A 155 -5.95 5.89 12.90
CA LEU A 155 -6.93 6.37 13.87
C LEU A 155 -6.37 7.47 14.78
N GLY A 156 -5.11 7.33 15.21
CA GLY A 156 -4.43 8.31 16.06
C GLY A 156 -4.02 9.59 15.33
N GLY A 157 -3.65 9.51 14.06
CA GLY A 157 -3.29 10.67 13.23
C GLY A 157 -4.46 11.61 12.93
N ALA A 158 -5.70 11.12 12.99
CA ALA A 158 -6.90 11.96 12.95
C ALA A 158 -7.09 12.78 14.24
N TYR A 159 -6.45 12.37 15.35
CA TYR A 159 -6.58 13.00 16.66
C TYR A 159 -5.50 14.06 16.96
N ILE A 160 -4.37 14.06 16.23
CA ILE A 160 -3.26 15.02 16.42
C ILE A 160 -3.58 16.42 15.83
N ILE A 161 -4.84 16.70 15.49
CA ILE A 161 -5.27 18.02 14.99
C ILE A 161 -5.94 18.85 16.10
N GLU A 162 -6.28 18.26 17.24
CA GLU A 162 -6.82 18.99 18.40
C GLU A 162 -5.74 19.24 19.45
N GLU A 163 -4.79 20.11 19.12
CA GLU A 163 -4.25 21.11 20.04
C GLU A 163 -3.30 22.03 19.25
N PRO A 164 -3.69 23.28 18.96
CA PRO A 164 -2.69 24.28 18.61
C PRO A 164 -1.69 24.32 19.78
N PRO A 165 -0.37 24.34 19.53
CA PRO A 165 0.57 24.65 20.59
C PRO A 165 0.17 26.02 21.14
N GLU A 166 -0.40 26.04 22.34
CA GLU A 166 -0.67 27.28 23.06
C GLU A 166 0.66 28.02 23.12
N GLN A 167 0.78 29.12 22.38
CA GLN A 167 1.94 29.98 22.46
C GLN A 167 1.90 30.62 23.85
N PRO A 168 2.77 30.22 24.80
CA PRO A 168 2.71 30.80 26.12
C PRO A 168 3.37 32.18 26.03
N ARG A 169 2.52 33.22 26.03
CA ARG A 169 2.83 34.52 26.65
C ARG A 169 4.00 35.34 26.07
N LEU A 170 4.09 35.55 24.76
CA LEU A 170 4.96 36.60 24.19
C LEU A 170 4.33 38.01 24.19
N PHE A 171 3.05 38.14 24.55
CA PHE A 171 2.33 39.43 24.58
C PHE A 171 2.43 40.22 25.90
N GLY A 172 3.14 39.71 26.91
CA GLY A 172 3.34 40.39 28.20
C GLY A 172 4.60 41.27 28.28
N LEU A 173 5.43 41.30 27.23
CA LEU A 173 6.74 42.00 27.24
C LEU A 173 6.73 43.35 26.51
N TRP A 174 5.58 43.77 25.96
CA TRP A 174 5.44 45.02 25.19
C TRP A 174 4.41 46.00 25.79
N ALA A 175 3.89 45.69 26.98
CA ALA A 175 2.93 46.55 27.70
C ALA A 175 3.53 47.08 29.02
N GLY A 176 4.83 47.36 29.02
CA GLY A 176 5.55 48.09 30.07
C GLY A 176 5.95 49.47 29.60
#